data_AF-A0A0F4YSD8-F1
#
_entry.id   AF-A0A0F4YSD8-F1
#
_cell.length_a   1.000
_cell.length_b   1.000
_cell.length_c   1.000
_cell.angle_alpha   90.00
_cell.angle_beta   90.00
_cell.angle_gamma   90.00
#
_symmetry.space_group_name_H-M   'P 1'
#
loop_
_entity.id
_entity.type
_entity.pdbx_description
1 polymer ?
#
loop_
_entity_poly.entity_id
_entity_poly.type
_entity_poly.pdbx_seq_one_letter_code
_entity_poly.pdbx_strand_id
1 'polypeptide(L)'
;MSSGGLSNVGARFLYESNQQRTVSRHEINERRRYKEGKPGSHEPYDTQEDPVKKDPTLPAQLHGYEPSKGAKIDAELKKEDELRLQETSMR
;
A
#
# COMPACT_ATOMS: atom_id res chain seq x y z
N MET A 1 21.34 -2.74 58.80
CA MET A 1 21.06 -1.73 57.76
C MET A 1 20.58 -2.47 56.53
N SER A 2 19.34 -2.23 56.09
CA SER A 2 18.66 -3.08 55.09
C SER A 2 19.24 -2.85 53.68
N SER A 3 19.71 -3.94 53.07
CA SER A 3 20.27 -4.00 51.71
C SER A 3 19.18 -3.82 50.64
N GLY A 4 18.65 -2.60 50.51
CA GLY A 4 17.74 -2.24 49.43
C GLY A 4 18.52 -1.93 48.15
N GLY A 5 18.72 -2.91 47.25
CA GLY A 5 19.30 -2.58 45.93
C GLY A 5 19.88 -3.70 45.05
N LEU A 6 19.59 -4.98 45.27
CA LEU A 6 20.20 -6.08 44.49
C LEU A 6 19.38 -6.50 43.25
N SER A 7 18.80 -5.57 42.50
CA SER A 7 18.11 -5.88 41.24
C SER A 7 19.00 -5.64 40.02
N ASN A 8 18.98 -6.55 39.03
CA ASN A 8 19.69 -6.42 37.75
C ASN A 8 19.32 -5.16 36.96
N VAL A 9 18.21 -4.51 37.32
CA VAL A 9 17.72 -3.28 36.72
C VAL A 9 18.17 -2.02 37.49
N GLY A 10 19.10 -2.12 38.44
CA GLY A 10 19.64 -0.95 39.15
C GLY A 10 18.63 -0.28 40.10
N ALA A 11 19.01 0.88 40.65
CA ALA A 11 18.24 1.57 41.68
C ALA A 11 17.18 2.52 41.08
N ARG A 12 16.00 2.60 41.73
CA ARG A 12 14.83 3.35 41.23
C ARG A 12 15.10 4.83 40.92
N PHE A 13 16.06 5.46 41.59
CA PHE A 13 16.43 6.87 41.37
C PHE A 13 17.19 7.13 40.07
N LEU A 14 17.72 6.09 39.41
CA LEU A 14 18.44 6.23 38.14
C LEU A 14 17.50 6.44 36.95
N TYR A 15 16.21 6.11 37.11
CA TYR A 15 15.21 6.22 36.06
C TYR A 15 14.45 7.54 36.15
N GLU A 16 14.42 8.27 35.04
CA GLU A 16 13.58 9.45 34.90
C GLU A 16 12.11 9.03 34.74
N SER A 17 11.19 9.75 35.40
CA SER A 17 9.77 9.34 35.54
C SER A 17 8.98 9.26 34.22
N ASN A 18 9.52 9.81 33.14
CA ASN A 18 8.98 9.81 31.79
C ASN A 18 9.48 8.61 30.95
N GLN A 19 10.56 7.93 31.34
CA GLN A 19 11.17 6.83 30.57
C GLN A 19 10.59 5.44 30.90
N GLN A 20 9.77 5.31 31.95
CA GLN A 20 9.16 4.03 32.37
C GLN A 20 7.63 3.98 32.25
N ARG A 21 7.00 4.97 31.61
CA ARG A 21 5.54 4.98 31.50
C ARG A 21 5.08 4.03 30.40
N THR A 22 4.14 3.15 30.74
CA THR A 22 3.34 2.44 29.75
C THR A 22 2.34 3.41 29.11
N VAL A 23 2.13 3.26 27.81
CA VAL A 23 1.19 4.10 27.06
C VAL A 23 -0.20 3.48 27.12
N SER A 24 -1.24 4.32 27.05
CA SER A 24 -2.62 3.83 27.11
C SER A 24 -2.97 3.01 25.85
N ARG A 25 -3.90 2.07 25.96
CA ARG A 25 -4.37 1.29 24.80
C ARG A 25 -4.92 2.18 23.68
N HIS A 26 -5.55 3.30 24.05
CA HIS A 26 -6.06 4.29 23.12
C HIS A 26 -4.92 4.94 22.31
N GLU A 27 -3.87 5.39 23.00
CA GLU A 27 -2.69 6.00 22.38
C GLU A 27 -1.91 4.99 21.50
N ILE A 28 -1.84 3.72 21.90
CA ILE A 28 -1.24 2.66 21.08
C ILE A 28 -1.97 2.51 19.73
N ASN A 29 -3.31 2.60 19.75
CA ASN A 29 -4.13 2.43 18.55
C ASN A 29 -4.07 3.64 17.63
N GLU A 30 -3.95 4.85 18.18
CA GLU A 30 -3.86 6.10 17.39
C GLU A 30 -2.46 6.34 16.81
N ARG A 31 -1.42 5.79 17.46
CA ARG A 31 -0.06 5.88 16.94
C ARG A 31 0.03 5.16 15.60
N ARG A 32 0.65 5.82 14.63
CA ARG A 32 1.07 5.17 13.39
C ARG A 32 2.04 4.05 13.74
N ARG A 33 1.59 2.81 13.59
CA ARG A 33 2.48 1.66 13.79
C ARG A 33 3.53 1.68 12.68
N TYR A 34 4.78 1.58 13.09
CA TYR A 34 5.89 1.59 12.17
C TYR A 34 5.79 0.41 11.21
N LYS A 35 5.87 0.68 9.90
CA LYS A 35 5.73 -0.30 8.80
C LYS A 35 4.38 -1.01 8.70
N GLU A 36 3.33 -0.55 9.37
CA GLU A 36 1.99 -1.03 9.07
C GLU A 36 1.53 -0.40 7.74
N GLY A 37 1.08 -1.25 6.81
CA GLY A 37 0.54 -0.80 5.53
C GLY A 37 -0.70 0.07 5.70
N LYS A 38 -1.16 0.71 4.62
CA LYS A 38 -2.42 1.46 4.68
C LYS A 38 -3.56 0.49 5.04
N PRO A 39 -4.55 0.93 5.84
CA PRO A 39 -5.74 0.12 6.08
C PRO A 39 -6.39 -0.19 4.73
N GLY A 40 -6.69 -1.48 4.48
CA GLY A 40 -7.21 -1.97 3.20
C GLY A 40 -6.18 -2.66 2.31
N SER A 41 -4.86 -2.45 2.48
CA SER A 41 -3.83 -2.99 1.55
C SER A 41 -3.72 -4.53 1.48
N HIS A 42 -4.46 -5.28 2.30
CA HIS A 42 -4.53 -6.74 2.27
C HIS A 42 -5.91 -7.25 1.81
N GLU A 43 -6.86 -6.36 1.51
CA GLU A 43 -8.12 -6.76 0.92
C GLU A 43 -7.84 -7.30 -0.50
N PRO A 44 -8.34 -8.48 -0.87
CA PRO A 44 -8.15 -9.05 -2.21
C PRO A 44 -8.77 -8.19 -3.31
N TYR A 45 -9.59 -7.20 -2.94
CA TYR A 45 -10.28 -6.27 -3.83
C TYR A 45 -9.90 -4.80 -3.61
N ASP A 46 -8.96 -4.46 -2.70
CA ASP A 46 -8.49 -3.08 -2.52
C ASP A 46 -7.43 -2.76 -3.56
N THR A 47 -7.90 -2.49 -4.77
CA THR A 47 -7.37 -1.44 -5.65
C THR A 47 -8.34 -1.35 -6.82
N GLN A 48 -9.29 -0.45 -6.64
CA GLN A 48 -10.04 0.26 -7.66
C GLN A 48 -9.38 0.12 -9.04
N GLU A 49 -10.02 -0.59 -9.97
CA GLU A 49 -9.86 -0.51 -11.43
C GLU A 49 -8.69 0.37 -11.90
N ASP A 50 -7.44 -0.07 -11.68
CA ASP A 50 -6.30 0.73 -12.09
C ASP A 50 -6.42 0.86 -13.62
N PRO A 51 -6.49 2.05 -14.21
CA PRO A 51 -6.51 2.18 -15.67
C PRO A 51 -5.27 1.52 -16.28
N VAL A 52 -4.19 1.43 -15.51
CA VAL A 52 -2.98 0.65 -15.81
C VAL A 52 -3.24 -0.86 -15.98
N LYS A 53 -4.17 -1.46 -15.23
CA LYS A 53 -4.58 -2.86 -15.41
C LYS A 53 -5.43 -3.06 -16.66
N LYS A 54 -6.19 -2.03 -17.08
CA LYS A 54 -7.09 -2.09 -18.24
C LYS A 54 -6.38 -1.84 -19.56
N ASP A 55 -5.48 -0.86 -19.57
CA ASP A 55 -4.80 -0.42 -20.77
C ASP A 55 -3.28 -0.64 -20.61
N PRO A 56 -2.74 -1.70 -21.23
CA PRO A 56 -1.33 -2.09 -21.08
C PRO A 56 -0.35 -1.06 -21.68
N THR A 57 -0.86 -0.08 -22.43
CA THR A 57 -0.08 1.01 -23.06
C THR A 57 0.10 2.22 -22.16
N LEU A 58 -0.79 2.44 -21.18
CA LEU A 58 -0.73 3.60 -20.29
C LEU A 58 0.55 3.70 -19.45
N PRO A 59 1.10 2.64 -18.83
CA PRO A 59 2.33 2.79 -18.05
C PRO A 59 3.51 3.26 -18.89
N ALA A 60 3.64 2.77 -20.13
CA ALA A 60 4.70 3.21 -21.04
C ALA A 60 4.52 4.69 -21.42
N GLN A 61 3.30 5.10 -21.77
CA GLN A 61 2.98 6.49 -22.14
C GLN A 61 3.18 7.47 -20.98
N LEU A 62 2.77 7.10 -19.75
CA LEU A 62 2.95 7.91 -18.55
C LEU A 62 4.42 8.19 -18.24
N HIS A 63 5.30 7.24 -18.57
CA HIS A 63 6.74 7.37 -18.37
C HIS A 63 7.48 7.91 -19.61
N GLY A 64 6.77 8.27 -20.69
CA GLY A 64 7.38 8.79 -21.92
C GLY A 64 8.15 7.74 -22.74
N TYR A 65 7.88 6.45 -22.50
CA TYR A 65 8.46 5.34 -23.26
C TYR A 65 7.51 4.85 -24.35
N GLU A 66 8.07 4.23 -25.39
CA GLU A 66 7.24 3.52 -26.37
C GLU A 66 6.62 2.25 -25.74
N PRO A 67 5.31 2.02 -25.93
CA PRO A 67 4.68 0.78 -25.49
C PRO A 67 5.30 -0.43 -26.21
N SER A 68 5.30 -1.58 -25.53
CA SER A 68 5.86 -2.82 -26.07
C SER A 68 5.12 -3.26 -27.35
N LYS A 69 5.78 -4.07 -28.20
CA LYS A 69 5.16 -4.60 -29.42
C LYS A 69 3.84 -5.34 -29.13
N GLY A 70 3.78 -6.12 -28.05
CA GLY A 70 2.57 -6.81 -27.61
C GLY A 70 1.45 -5.83 -27.23
N ALA A 71 1.77 -4.80 -26.42
CA ALA A 71 0.78 -3.81 -26.02
C ALA A 71 0.22 -3.00 -27.20
N LYS A 72 1.01 -2.80 -28.27
CA LYS A 72 0.53 -2.18 -29.53
C LYS A 72 -0.47 -3.10 -30.25
N ILE A 73 -0.15 -4.39 -30.39
CA ILE A 73 -1.02 -5.38 -31.06
C ILE A 73 -2.33 -5.57 -30.30
N ASP A 74 -2.28 -5.71 -28.98
CA ASP A 74 -3.48 -5.89 -28.15
C ASP A 74 -4.41 -4.66 -28.25
N ALA A 75 -3.85 -3.45 -28.36
CA ALA A 75 -4.62 -2.23 -28.54
C ALA A 75 -5.25 -2.11 -29.95
N GLU A 76 -4.59 -2.63 -30.99
CA GLU A 76 -5.14 -2.69 -32.35
C GLU A 76 -6.28 -3.71 -32.45
N LEU A 77 -6.09 -4.92 -31.92
CA LEU A 77 -7.10 -5.98 -31.91
C LEU A 77 -8.39 -5.53 -31.22
N LYS A 78 -8.27 -4.86 -30.07
CA LYS A 78 -9.40 -4.33 -29.31
C LYS A 78 -10.19 -3.26 -30.09
N LYS A 79 -9.50 -2.40 -30.84
CA LYS A 79 -10.15 -1.39 -31.71
C LYS A 79 -10.86 -2.03 -32.88
N GLU A 80 -10.25 -3.04 -33.50
CA GLU A 80 -10.87 -3.79 -34.60
C GLU A 80 -12.13 -4.53 -34.15
N ASP A 81 -12.09 -5.15 -32.97
CA ASP A 81 -13.26 -5.80 -32.36
C ASP A 81 -14.38 -4.79 -32.04
N GLU A 82 -14.06 -3.60 -31.52
CA GLU A 82 -15.04 -2.54 -31.29
C GLU A 82 -15.68 -2.02 -32.60
N LEU A 83 -14.88 -1.84 -33.66
CA LEU A 83 -15.36 -1.42 -34.97
C LEU A 83 -16.31 -2.46 -35.59
N ARG A 84 -15.94 -3.74 -35.54
CA ARG A 84 -16.82 -4.83 -36.01
C ARG A 84 -18.09 -4.91 -35.19
N LEU A 85 -18.02 -4.69 -33.88
CA LEU A 85 -19.19 -4.68 -33.02
C LEU A 85 -20.13 -3.52 -33.36
N GLN A 86 -19.59 -2.32 -33.62
CA GLN A 86 -20.38 -1.17 -34.07
C GLN A 86 -21.03 -1.43 -35.43
N GLU A 87 -20.28 -1.91 -36.41
CA GLU A 87 -20.78 -2.25 -37.75
C GLU A 87 -21.89 -3.31 -37.68
N THR A 88 -21.71 -4.34 -36.84
CA THR A 88 -22.73 -5.39 -36.64
C THR A 88 -23.96 -4.83 -35.92
N SER A 89 -23.79 -3.93 -34.96
CA SER A 89 -24.91 -3.31 -34.24
C SER A 89 -25.74 -2.35 -35.08
N MET A 90 -25.13 -1.79 -36.14
CA MET A 90 -25.74 -0.81 -37.03
C MET A 90 -26.41 -1.46 -38.26
N ARG A 91 -26.31 -2.79 -38.40
CA ARG A 91 -26.87 -3.58 -39.49
C ARG A 91 -28.14 -4.31 -39.07
#